data_AF-A0A524I9E7-F1
#
_entry.id   AF-A0A524I9E7-F1
#
_cell.length_a   1.000
_cell.length_b   1.000
_cell.length_c   1.000
_cell.angle_alpha   90.00
_cell.angle_beta   90.00
_cell.angle_gamma   90.00
#
_symmetry.space_group_name_H-M   'P 1'
#
loop_
_entity.id
_entity.type
_entity.pdbx_description
1 polymer ?
#
loop_
_entity_poly.entity_id
_entity_poly.type
_entity_poly.pdbx_seq_one_letter_code
_entity_poly.pdbx_strand_id
1 'polypeptide(L)'
;MQIHPDFSFTAGELSPLLAALPEDIQARVKTRPQYFLELVKDVLEAPPVCTLLVDKTHALPETYAPAETVRLKDYGLSAARADLAVSRVIMPGVLAMNEAALMDGVTLVFSSAYRSYAVQKDVFAYNVRELGEEQAKRESAEPGKSQHQLGTTIDFGSITDDFAFTTAGRWLKEHAWEYGFSLSYPDGYEELTGYRHESWHYRYLGRPATLLEREFFGGIQQYMLTFLHEQGAALMTGLTSASQADADDGT
;
A
#
# COMPACT_ATOMS: atom_id res chain seq x y z
N MET A 1 -3.90 -30.22 13.68
CA MET A 1 -4.34 -29.27 14.73
C MET A 1 -4.56 -27.93 14.06
N GLN A 2 -5.67 -27.28 14.37
CA GLN A 2 -6.01 -25.94 13.88
C GLN A 2 -4.96 -24.94 14.38
N ILE A 3 -4.57 -23.99 13.53
CA ILE A 3 -3.52 -23.01 13.85
C ILE A 3 -4.09 -21.84 14.67
N HIS A 4 -5.28 -21.35 14.30
CA HIS A 4 -5.86 -20.10 14.82
C HIS A 4 -7.37 -20.31 15.07
N PRO A 5 -7.96 -19.82 16.18
CA PRO A 5 -9.37 -20.05 16.51
C PRO A 5 -10.35 -19.63 15.40
N ASP A 6 -10.06 -18.51 14.71
CA ASP A 6 -10.94 -17.97 13.66
C ASP A 6 -10.71 -18.56 12.28
N PHE A 7 -9.68 -19.38 12.08
CA PHE A 7 -9.40 -20.04 10.80
C PHE A 7 -9.46 -21.57 10.95
N SER A 8 -10.09 -22.22 9.99
CA SER A 8 -10.12 -23.68 9.87
C SER A 8 -8.76 -24.30 9.48
N PHE A 9 -7.76 -23.48 9.11
CA PHE A 9 -6.47 -23.96 8.62
C PHE A 9 -5.67 -24.79 9.62
N THR A 10 -5.19 -25.94 9.15
CA THR A 10 -4.04 -26.65 9.70
C THR A 10 -2.73 -26.20 9.03
N ALA A 11 -1.58 -26.57 9.60
CA ALA A 11 -0.27 -26.29 9.00
C ALA A 11 -0.11 -26.90 7.59
N GLY A 12 -0.74 -28.05 7.34
CA GLY A 12 -0.74 -28.70 6.02
C GLY A 12 -1.54 -27.93 4.98
N GLU A 13 -2.60 -27.23 5.39
CA GLU A 13 -3.46 -26.45 4.49
C GLU A 13 -2.95 -25.03 4.28
N LEU A 14 -2.24 -24.45 5.26
CA LEU A 14 -1.58 -23.15 5.09
C LEU A 14 -0.35 -23.24 4.15
N SER A 15 0.39 -24.36 4.20
CA SER A 15 1.66 -24.49 3.47
C SER A 15 1.55 -24.29 1.94
N PRO A 16 0.55 -24.86 1.23
CA PRO A 16 0.37 -24.62 -0.21
C PRO A 16 0.11 -23.16 -0.57
N LEU A 17 -0.55 -22.39 0.30
CA LEU A 17 -0.83 -20.96 0.06
C LEU A 17 0.45 -20.12 0.03
N LEU A 18 1.51 -20.60 0.68
CA LEU A 18 2.80 -19.90 0.79
C LEU A 18 3.77 -20.27 -0.34
N ALA A 19 3.43 -21.22 -1.21
CA ALA A 19 4.40 -21.86 -2.11
C ALA A 19 5.03 -20.90 -3.13
N ALA A 20 4.31 -19.85 -3.54
CA ALA A 20 4.81 -18.83 -4.47
C ALA A 20 5.68 -17.76 -3.79
N LEU A 21 5.72 -17.71 -2.46
CA LEU A 21 6.49 -16.72 -1.71
C LEU A 21 7.97 -17.11 -1.62
N PRO A 22 8.88 -16.12 -1.53
CA PRO A 22 10.28 -16.35 -1.16
C PRO A 22 10.45 -17.24 0.08
N GLU A 23 11.47 -18.10 0.08
CA GLU A 23 11.69 -19.10 1.14
C GLU A 23 11.81 -18.48 2.54
N ASP A 24 12.41 -17.29 2.65
CA ASP A 24 12.57 -16.58 3.91
C ASP A 24 11.22 -16.06 4.46
N ILE A 25 10.33 -15.58 3.57
CA ILE A 25 8.94 -15.23 3.94
C ILE A 25 8.19 -16.48 4.39
N GLN A 26 8.30 -17.59 3.65
CA GLN A 26 7.68 -18.85 4.05
C GLN A 26 8.16 -19.30 5.43
N ALA A 27 9.46 -19.19 5.72
CA ALA A 27 10.04 -19.55 7.01
C ALA A 27 9.52 -18.67 8.15
N ARG A 28 9.40 -17.35 7.94
CA ARG A 28 8.81 -16.42 8.93
C ARG A 28 7.37 -16.82 9.27
N VAL A 29 6.54 -17.12 8.27
CA VAL A 29 5.16 -17.56 8.48
C VAL A 29 5.10 -18.91 9.21
N LYS A 30 5.86 -19.91 8.75
CA LYS A 30 5.88 -21.25 9.36
C LYS A 30 6.34 -21.25 10.83
N THR A 31 7.17 -20.27 11.22
CA THR A 31 7.65 -20.12 12.61
C THR A 31 6.58 -19.51 13.53
N ARG A 32 5.72 -18.63 13.00
CA ARG A 32 4.68 -17.92 13.77
C ARG A 32 3.32 -17.94 13.07
N PRO A 33 2.77 -19.12 12.72
CA PRO A 33 1.63 -19.21 11.82
C PRO A 33 0.33 -18.69 12.45
N GLN A 34 0.18 -18.80 13.77
CA GLN A 34 -0.98 -18.25 14.47
C GLN A 34 -0.97 -16.71 14.43
N TYR A 35 0.17 -16.08 14.72
CA TYR A 35 0.29 -14.62 14.66
C TYR A 35 0.15 -14.09 13.23
N PHE A 36 0.65 -14.82 12.24
CA PHE A 36 0.41 -14.51 10.83
C PHE A 36 -1.09 -14.47 10.52
N LEU A 37 -1.84 -15.51 10.92
CA LEU A 37 -3.27 -15.59 10.67
C LEU A 37 -4.07 -14.52 11.42
N GLU A 38 -3.69 -14.17 12.65
CA GLU A 38 -4.28 -13.04 13.39
C GLU A 38 -4.16 -11.75 12.58
N LEU A 39 -2.97 -11.40 12.10
CA LEU A 39 -2.77 -10.20 11.29
C LEU A 39 -3.50 -10.27 9.93
N VAL A 40 -3.57 -11.45 9.32
CA VAL A 40 -4.33 -11.63 8.08
C VAL A 40 -5.82 -11.36 8.31
N LYS A 41 -6.40 -11.83 9.43
CA LYS A 41 -7.80 -11.54 9.78
C LYS A 41 -8.05 -10.04 9.85
N ASP A 42 -7.22 -9.31 10.61
CA ASP A 42 -7.35 -7.85 10.73
C ASP A 42 -7.24 -7.13 9.37
N VAL A 43 -6.42 -7.66 8.46
CA VAL A 43 -6.29 -7.12 7.09
C VAL A 43 -7.52 -7.41 6.24
N LEU A 44 -8.15 -8.57 6.40
CA LEU A 44 -9.36 -8.95 5.65
C LEU A 44 -10.61 -8.15 6.11
N GLU A 45 -10.62 -7.67 7.36
CA GLU A 45 -11.66 -6.80 7.90
C GLU A 45 -11.49 -5.32 7.48
N ALA A 46 -10.30 -4.93 7.02
CA ALA A 46 -10.03 -3.57 6.58
C ALA A 46 -10.71 -3.25 5.23
N PRO A 47 -11.00 -1.96 4.92
CA PRO A 47 -11.61 -1.58 3.64
C PRO A 47 -10.82 -2.13 2.44
N PRO A 48 -11.45 -2.89 1.51
CA PRO A 48 -10.73 -3.61 0.45
C PRO A 48 -9.83 -2.73 -0.43
N VAL A 49 -10.18 -1.45 -0.59
CA VAL A 49 -9.38 -0.47 -1.36
C VAL A 49 -7.93 -0.35 -0.85
N CYS A 50 -7.68 -0.61 0.43
CA CYS A 50 -6.36 -0.52 1.05
C CYS A 50 -5.41 -1.62 0.57
N THR A 51 -5.94 -2.77 0.14
CA THR A 51 -5.15 -3.94 -0.26
C THR A 51 -5.35 -4.36 -1.72
N LEU A 52 -6.10 -3.58 -2.51
CA LEU A 52 -6.17 -3.77 -3.97
C LEU A 52 -4.77 -3.76 -4.59
N LEU A 53 -4.47 -4.77 -5.40
CA LEU A 53 -3.24 -4.87 -6.17
C LEU A 53 -3.37 -4.01 -7.44
N VAL A 54 -2.55 -2.96 -7.52
CA VAL A 54 -2.44 -2.08 -8.69
C VAL A 54 -0.96 -1.94 -9.04
N ASP A 55 -0.57 -2.51 -10.17
CA ASP A 55 0.82 -2.63 -10.61
C ASP A 55 0.92 -2.73 -12.15
N LYS A 56 2.04 -3.20 -12.67
CA LYS A 56 2.29 -3.36 -14.12
C LYS A 56 1.33 -4.30 -14.84
N THR A 57 0.70 -5.23 -14.14
CA THR A 57 -0.17 -6.27 -14.71
C THR A 57 -1.61 -6.16 -14.24
N HIS A 58 -1.87 -5.42 -13.17
CA HIS A 58 -3.19 -5.25 -12.56
C HIS A 58 -3.63 -3.78 -12.68
N ALA A 59 -4.52 -3.50 -13.65
CA ALA A 59 -5.02 -2.16 -13.92
C ALA A 59 -6.41 -1.93 -13.31
N LEU A 60 -6.64 -0.72 -12.80
CA LEU A 60 -7.95 -0.20 -12.48
C LEU A 60 -8.73 0.16 -13.76
N PRO A 61 -10.07 0.06 -13.73
CA PRO A 61 -10.91 0.60 -14.78
C PRO A 61 -10.66 2.09 -15.03
N GLU A 62 -10.86 2.54 -16.28
CA GLU A 62 -10.81 3.96 -16.64
C GLU A 62 -11.82 4.80 -15.83
N THR A 63 -12.96 4.21 -15.48
CA THR A 63 -14.03 4.84 -14.70
C THR A 63 -13.81 4.81 -13.20
N TYR A 64 -12.75 4.16 -12.70
CA TYR A 64 -12.49 4.10 -11.28
C TYR A 64 -12.14 5.49 -10.74
N ALA A 65 -12.83 5.87 -9.66
CA ALA A 65 -12.51 6.98 -8.80
C ALA A 65 -12.81 6.59 -7.34
N PRO A 66 -12.09 7.15 -6.34
CA PRO A 66 -12.46 6.98 -4.95
C PRO A 66 -13.88 7.49 -4.70
N ALA A 67 -14.65 6.79 -3.85
CA ALA A 67 -16.03 7.16 -3.54
C ALA A 67 -16.16 8.59 -3.01
N GLU A 68 -15.19 9.04 -2.22
CA GLU A 68 -15.08 10.41 -1.75
C GLU A 68 -13.61 10.82 -1.67
N THR A 69 -13.31 12.04 -2.11
CA THR A 69 -12.00 12.66 -1.94
C THR A 69 -12.12 13.95 -1.14
N VAL A 70 -11.08 14.26 -0.36
CA VAL A 70 -10.97 15.49 0.42
C VAL A 70 -9.63 16.17 0.16
N ARG A 71 -9.60 17.50 0.14
CA ARG A 71 -8.37 18.24 -0.10
C ARG A 71 -7.53 18.30 1.16
N LEU A 72 -6.23 18.09 1.02
CA LEU A 72 -5.28 18.10 2.13
C LEU A 72 -5.21 19.48 2.81
N LYS A 73 -5.31 20.57 2.03
CA LYS A 73 -5.27 21.93 2.56
C LYS A 73 -6.46 22.28 3.45
N ASP A 74 -7.61 21.65 3.25
CA ASP A 74 -8.80 21.88 4.09
C ASP A 74 -8.57 21.38 5.55
N TYR A 75 -7.53 20.57 5.77
CA TYR A 75 -7.09 20.06 7.08
C TYR A 75 -5.79 20.72 7.59
N GLY A 76 -5.33 21.80 6.95
CA GLY A 76 -4.11 22.51 7.38
C GLY A 76 -2.80 21.77 7.06
N LEU A 77 -2.84 20.74 6.22
CA LEU A 77 -1.64 19.98 5.82
C LEU A 77 -0.77 20.78 4.84
N SER A 78 0.55 20.59 4.94
CA SER A 78 1.53 21.26 4.08
C SER A 78 1.54 20.65 2.66
N ALA A 79 0.55 21.03 1.84
CA ALA A 79 0.42 20.57 0.46
C ALA A 79 1.06 21.54 -0.56
N ALA A 80 1.87 21.00 -1.47
CA ALA A 80 2.57 21.74 -2.53
C ALA A 80 1.62 22.42 -3.51
N ARG A 81 0.42 21.86 -3.71
CA ARG A 81 -0.68 22.46 -4.49
C ARG A 81 -1.97 22.50 -3.68
N ALA A 82 -2.84 23.44 -3.98
CA ALA A 82 -4.09 23.63 -3.25
C ALA A 82 -5.16 22.56 -3.56
N ASP A 83 -5.05 21.92 -4.72
CA ASP A 83 -6.00 20.94 -5.24
C ASP A 83 -5.63 19.48 -4.89
N LEU A 84 -4.52 19.24 -4.19
CA LEU A 84 -4.16 17.88 -3.78
C LEU A 84 -5.23 17.30 -2.87
N ALA A 85 -5.78 16.16 -3.31
CA ALA A 85 -6.82 15.44 -2.61
C ALA A 85 -6.46 13.96 -2.47
N VAL A 86 -6.98 13.34 -1.42
CA VAL A 86 -6.85 11.91 -1.14
C VAL A 86 -8.23 11.33 -0.87
N SER A 87 -8.34 10.01 -0.97
CA SER A 87 -9.56 9.31 -0.53
C SER A 87 -9.82 9.61 0.95
N ARG A 88 -11.07 9.91 1.33
CA ARG A 88 -11.40 10.21 2.74
C ARG A 88 -10.96 9.11 3.70
N VAL A 89 -11.00 7.85 3.24
CA VAL A 89 -10.68 6.67 4.06
C VAL A 89 -9.27 6.70 4.67
N ILE A 90 -8.31 7.39 4.06
CA ILE A 90 -6.92 7.43 4.55
C ILE A 90 -6.67 8.58 5.53
N MET A 91 -7.60 9.52 5.66
CA MET A 91 -7.39 10.74 6.46
C MET A 91 -7.03 10.48 7.92
N PRO A 92 -7.60 9.49 8.63
CA PRO A 92 -7.17 9.18 9.99
C PRO A 92 -5.67 8.86 10.07
N GLY A 93 -5.15 8.06 9.13
CA GLY A 93 -3.72 7.76 9.03
C GLY A 93 -2.88 8.97 8.67
N VAL A 94 -3.31 9.77 7.68
CA VAL A 94 -2.64 11.00 7.25
C VAL A 94 -2.47 11.98 8.42
N LEU A 95 -3.54 12.24 9.16
CA LEU A 95 -3.54 13.21 10.25
C LEU A 95 -2.65 12.73 11.40
N ALA A 96 -2.77 11.47 11.80
CA ALA A 96 -1.93 10.89 12.86
C ALA A 96 -0.44 10.89 12.49
N MET A 97 -0.09 10.54 11.24
CA MET A 97 1.29 10.56 10.76
C MET A 97 1.87 11.98 10.75
N ASN A 98 1.09 12.95 10.27
CA ASN A 98 1.51 14.34 10.22
C ASN A 98 1.68 14.94 11.63
N GLU A 99 0.77 14.63 12.56
CA GLU A 99 0.89 15.06 13.96
C GLU A 99 2.15 14.50 14.61
N ALA A 100 2.40 13.20 14.47
CA ALA A 100 3.60 12.56 15.02
C ALA A 100 4.89 13.15 14.44
N ALA A 101 4.95 13.34 13.12
CA ALA A 101 6.09 13.99 12.47
C ALA A 101 6.34 15.39 13.05
N LEU A 102 5.29 16.19 13.25
CA LEU A 102 5.41 17.52 13.83
C LEU A 102 5.91 17.48 15.28
N MET A 103 5.49 16.50 16.08
CA MET A 103 5.99 16.30 17.45
C MET A 103 7.48 15.99 17.47
N ASP A 104 7.99 15.30 16.44
CA ASP A 104 9.42 15.02 16.25
C ASP A 104 10.18 16.17 15.56
N GLY A 105 9.53 17.32 15.35
CA GLY A 105 10.13 18.48 14.68
C GLY A 105 10.30 18.31 13.16
N VAL A 106 9.58 17.38 12.56
CA VAL A 106 9.61 17.07 11.12
C VAL A 106 8.35 17.62 10.44
N THR A 107 8.53 18.35 9.34
CA THR A 107 7.41 18.78 8.49
C THR A 107 7.32 17.87 7.27
N LEU A 108 6.16 17.22 7.09
CA LEU A 108 5.85 16.45 5.89
C LEU A 108 5.21 17.36 4.83
N VAL A 109 5.82 17.42 3.64
CA VAL A 109 5.26 18.13 2.50
C VAL A 109 4.58 17.13 1.57
N PHE A 110 3.30 17.35 1.27
CA PHE A 110 2.51 16.52 0.38
C PHE A 110 2.59 17.08 -1.04
N SER A 111 3.21 16.37 -1.97
CA SER A 111 3.60 16.89 -3.29
C SER A 111 2.74 16.37 -4.43
N SER A 112 2.29 15.12 -4.33
CA SER A 112 1.33 14.51 -5.24
C SER A 112 0.40 13.58 -4.48
N ALA A 113 -0.79 13.35 -5.02
CA ALA A 113 -1.84 12.55 -4.39
C ALA A 113 -2.77 11.98 -5.49
N TYR A 114 -4.08 11.89 -5.23
CA TYR A 114 -5.03 11.32 -6.20
C TYR A 114 -4.85 11.89 -7.62
N ARG A 115 -4.71 10.98 -8.59
CA ARG A 115 -4.70 11.27 -10.03
C ARG A 115 -5.70 10.38 -10.74
N SER A 116 -6.66 10.98 -11.45
CA SER A 116 -7.60 10.22 -12.26
C SER A 116 -6.90 9.51 -13.43
N TYR A 117 -7.57 8.53 -14.01
CA TYR A 117 -7.09 7.84 -15.22
C TYR A 117 -6.71 8.82 -16.34
N ALA A 118 -7.56 9.81 -16.61
CA ALA A 118 -7.33 10.80 -17.67
C ALA A 118 -6.06 11.63 -17.41
N VAL A 119 -5.83 12.07 -16.17
CA VAL A 119 -4.59 12.78 -15.79
C VAL A 119 -3.38 11.86 -15.94
N GLN A 120 -3.48 10.59 -15.52
CA GLN A 120 -2.39 9.63 -15.67
C GLN A 120 -2.06 9.37 -17.15
N LYS A 121 -3.05 9.40 -18.05
CA LYS A 121 -2.86 9.30 -19.51
C LYS A 121 -2.03 10.45 -20.04
N ASP A 122 -2.31 11.68 -19.62
CA ASP A 122 -1.54 12.85 -20.05
C ASP A 122 -0.12 12.82 -19.49
N VAL A 123 0.06 12.40 -18.23
CA VAL A 123 1.38 12.24 -17.60
C VAL A 123 2.21 11.17 -18.31
N PHE A 124 1.62 10.01 -18.60
CA PHE A 124 2.33 8.93 -19.29
C PHE A 124 2.71 9.36 -20.71
N ALA A 125 1.77 9.97 -21.45
CA ALA A 125 2.04 10.47 -22.80
C ALA A 125 3.13 11.56 -22.81
N TYR A 126 3.21 12.39 -21.78
CA TYR A 126 4.31 13.33 -21.59
C TYR A 126 5.65 12.61 -21.41
N ASN A 127 5.73 11.65 -20.48
CA ASN A 127 6.96 10.89 -20.23
C ASN A 127 7.44 10.13 -21.48
N VAL A 128 6.53 9.55 -22.27
CA VAL A 128 6.87 8.89 -23.54
C VAL A 128 7.52 9.86 -24.53
N ARG A 129 7.04 11.11 -24.59
CA ARG A 129 7.65 12.13 -25.47
C ARG A 129 9.05 12.54 -25.01
N GLU A 130 9.27 12.64 -23.71
CA GLU A 130 10.54 13.11 -23.14
C GLU A 130 11.61 12.01 -23.07
N LEU A 131 11.21 10.77 -22.74
CA LEU A 131 12.13 9.68 -22.37
C LEU A 131 12.13 8.52 -23.37
N GLY A 132 11.15 8.47 -24.28
CA GLY A 132 10.84 7.27 -25.07
C GLY A 132 10.03 6.24 -24.28
N GLU A 133 9.37 5.33 -24.99
CA GLU A 133 8.38 4.43 -24.40
C GLU A 133 8.94 3.47 -23.36
N GLU A 134 10.08 2.82 -23.64
CA GLU A 134 10.69 1.85 -22.73
C GLU A 134 11.12 2.49 -21.40
N GLN A 135 11.77 3.66 -21.45
CA GLN A 135 12.15 4.37 -20.24
C GLN A 135 10.92 4.92 -19.53
N ALA A 136 9.95 5.50 -20.25
CA ALA A 136 8.71 5.99 -19.66
C ALA A 136 7.95 4.89 -18.90
N LYS A 137 7.97 3.64 -19.40
CA LYS A 137 7.37 2.49 -18.70
C LYS A 137 8.08 2.13 -17.40
N ARG A 138 9.36 2.45 -17.21
CA ARG A 138 10.07 2.25 -15.92
C ARG A 138 9.78 3.36 -14.91
N GLU A 139 9.49 4.55 -15.42
CA GLU A 139 9.42 5.83 -14.70
C GLU A 139 8.00 6.26 -14.32
N SER A 140 7.04 5.89 -15.14
CA SER A 140 5.65 6.31 -15.01
C SER A 140 4.74 5.13 -15.26
N ALA A 141 3.73 4.99 -14.40
CA ALA A 141 2.67 4.04 -14.62
C ALA A 141 1.89 4.37 -15.89
N GLU A 142 1.49 3.33 -16.63
CA GLU A 142 0.45 3.46 -17.65
C GLU A 142 -0.89 3.83 -16.97
N PRO A 143 -1.83 4.42 -17.71
CA PRO A 143 -3.18 4.69 -17.19
C PRO A 143 -3.84 3.42 -16.65
N GLY A 144 -4.51 3.51 -15.51
CA GLY A 144 -5.06 2.35 -14.80
C GLY A 144 -4.05 1.62 -13.90
N LYS A 145 -2.74 1.75 -14.15
CA LYS A 145 -1.68 1.04 -13.40
C LYS A 145 -0.98 1.91 -12.35
N SER A 146 -1.48 3.12 -12.15
CA SER A 146 -0.95 4.08 -11.18
C SER A 146 -1.65 3.90 -9.83
N GLN A 147 -0.89 3.63 -8.77
CA GLN A 147 -1.44 3.58 -7.42
C GLN A 147 -2.05 4.92 -6.97
N HIS A 148 -1.65 6.04 -7.59
CA HIS A 148 -2.28 7.35 -7.35
C HIS A 148 -3.76 7.38 -7.74
N GLN A 149 -4.21 6.51 -8.64
CA GLN A 149 -5.63 6.42 -9.01
C GLN A 149 -6.51 5.85 -7.88
N LEU A 150 -5.95 5.07 -6.95
CA LEU A 150 -6.65 4.62 -5.74
C LEU A 150 -7.03 5.76 -4.78
N GLY A 151 -6.35 6.91 -4.90
CA GLY A 151 -6.45 8.00 -3.93
C GLY A 151 -5.88 7.66 -2.55
N THR A 152 -5.21 6.51 -2.39
CA THR A 152 -4.55 6.08 -1.15
C THR A 152 -3.03 6.28 -1.18
N THR A 153 -2.51 6.94 -2.22
CA THR A 153 -1.08 7.12 -2.46
C THR A 153 -0.71 8.59 -2.39
N ILE A 154 0.46 8.87 -1.82
CA ILE A 154 0.99 10.21 -1.62
C ILE A 154 2.47 10.21 -1.98
N ASP A 155 2.88 11.20 -2.77
CA ASP A 155 4.29 11.53 -2.95
C ASP A 155 4.67 12.65 -1.97
N PHE A 156 5.73 12.44 -1.19
CA PHE A 156 6.20 13.39 -0.19
C PHE A 156 7.46 14.14 -0.62
N GLY A 157 7.60 15.38 -0.13
CA GLY A 157 8.82 16.18 -0.30
C GLY A 157 9.19 16.45 -1.75
N SER A 158 10.49 16.44 -2.05
CA SER A 158 10.95 16.49 -3.44
C SER A 158 10.70 15.13 -4.10
N ILE A 159 10.14 15.15 -5.31
CA ILE A 159 9.94 13.94 -6.13
C ILE A 159 11.26 13.63 -6.85
N THR A 160 12.31 13.39 -6.06
CA THR A 160 13.69 13.11 -6.49
C THR A 160 14.38 12.23 -5.45
N ASP A 161 15.41 11.49 -5.87
CA ASP A 161 16.14 10.53 -5.01
C ASP A 161 16.75 11.18 -3.75
N ASP A 162 17.08 12.47 -3.84
CA ASP A 162 17.63 13.26 -2.73
C ASP A 162 16.68 13.31 -1.51
N PHE A 163 15.37 13.07 -1.71
CA PHE A 163 14.41 13.04 -0.62
C PHE A 163 14.78 12.01 0.46
N ALA A 164 15.35 10.86 0.06
CA ALA A 164 15.83 9.81 0.96
C ALA A 164 16.82 10.32 2.02
N PHE A 165 17.57 11.38 1.71
CA PHE A 165 18.59 11.96 2.59
C PHE A 165 18.09 13.16 3.40
N THR A 166 16.83 13.55 3.25
CA THR A 166 16.21 14.60 4.06
C THR A 166 15.79 14.06 5.43
N THR A 167 15.55 14.95 6.40
CA THR A 167 14.98 14.56 7.70
C THR A 167 13.59 13.94 7.53
N ALA A 168 12.76 14.50 6.64
CA ALA A 168 11.42 13.98 6.38
C ALA A 168 11.43 12.59 5.71
N GLY A 169 12.29 12.40 4.70
CA GLY A 169 12.42 11.09 4.03
C GLY A 169 12.92 9.99 4.96
N ARG A 170 13.91 10.29 5.81
CA ARG A 170 14.36 9.35 6.84
C ARG A 170 13.28 9.05 7.88
N TRP A 171 12.55 10.06 8.32
CA TRP A 171 11.46 9.89 9.29
C TRP A 171 10.36 9.00 8.73
N LEU A 172 9.91 9.23 7.48
CA LEU A 172 8.92 8.39 6.82
C LEU A 172 9.39 6.94 6.70
N LYS A 173 10.64 6.72 6.28
CA LYS A 173 11.19 5.36 6.16
C LYS A 173 11.12 4.57 7.47
N GLU A 174 11.32 5.23 8.60
CA GLU A 174 11.29 4.58 9.91
C GLU A 174 9.87 4.44 10.49
N HIS A 175 9.01 5.45 10.30
CA HIS A 175 7.77 5.59 11.07
C HIS A 175 6.47 5.47 10.26
N ALA A 176 6.51 5.61 8.93
CA ALA A 176 5.27 5.66 8.12
C ALA A 176 4.38 4.41 8.30
N TRP A 177 5.00 3.24 8.51
CA TRP A 177 4.31 1.97 8.73
C TRP A 177 3.43 1.98 9.98
N GLU A 178 3.81 2.72 11.03
CA GLU A 178 3.04 2.86 12.28
C GLU A 178 1.68 3.54 12.04
N TYR A 179 1.59 4.32 10.96
CA TYR A 179 0.40 5.06 10.55
C TYR A 179 -0.30 4.44 9.34
N GLY A 180 0.10 3.23 8.94
CA GLY A 180 -0.53 2.49 7.84
C GLY A 180 0.00 2.84 6.45
N PHE A 181 1.14 3.53 6.35
CA PHE A 181 1.79 3.85 5.06
C PHE A 181 3.00 2.95 4.81
N SER A 182 3.12 2.45 3.58
CA SER A 182 4.26 1.67 3.11
C SER A 182 4.90 2.32 1.89
N LEU A 183 6.23 2.22 1.79
CA LEU A 183 7.00 2.63 0.63
C LEU A 183 6.72 1.67 -0.53
N SER A 184 6.17 2.15 -1.65
CA SER A 184 5.76 1.24 -2.73
C SER A 184 6.92 0.68 -3.53
N TYR A 185 7.96 1.49 -3.73
CA TYR A 185 9.09 1.14 -4.60
C TYR A 185 10.41 1.23 -3.83
N PRO A 186 10.72 0.23 -3.00
CA PRO A 186 11.97 0.17 -2.25
C PRO A 186 13.18 -0.14 -3.16
N ASP A 187 14.35 0.30 -2.73
CA ASP A 187 15.61 0.05 -3.44
C ASP A 187 15.93 -1.45 -3.53
N GLY A 188 16.43 -1.88 -4.69
CA GLY A 188 16.74 -3.29 -4.98
C GLY A 188 15.56 -4.18 -5.38
N TYR A 189 14.33 -3.64 -5.48
CA TYR A 189 13.12 -4.42 -5.81
C TYR A 189 12.48 -4.06 -7.16
N GLU A 190 13.19 -3.38 -8.05
CA GLU A 190 12.65 -2.98 -9.37
C GLU A 190 12.17 -4.17 -10.20
N GLU A 191 12.86 -5.32 -10.15
CA GLU A 191 12.41 -6.53 -10.87
C GLU A 191 11.05 -7.04 -10.35
N LEU A 192 10.76 -6.83 -9.07
CA LEU A 192 9.52 -7.25 -8.43
C LEU A 192 8.38 -6.24 -8.65
N THR A 193 8.65 -4.95 -8.49
CA THR A 193 7.63 -3.90 -8.56
C THR A 193 7.40 -3.38 -9.98
N GLY A 194 8.40 -3.53 -10.85
CA GLY A 194 8.46 -2.94 -12.19
C GLY A 194 8.77 -1.44 -12.21
N TYR A 195 9.06 -0.82 -11.07
CA TYR A 195 9.43 0.58 -10.94
C TYR A 195 10.76 0.71 -10.22
N ARG A 196 11.57 1.68 -10.64
CA ARG A 196 12.80 2.01 -9.91
C ARG A 196 12.47 2.44 -8.47
N HIS A 197 13.51 2.57 -7.65
CA HIS A 197 13.35 3.14 -6.31
C HIS A 197 12.71 4.53 -6.34
N GLU A 198 11.70 4.75 -5.50
CA GLU A 198 11.05 6.05 -5.32
C GLU A 198 10.88 6.35 -3.83
N SER A 199 11.88 7.00 -3.23
CA SER A 199 11.91 7.28 -1.78
C SER A 199 10.75 8.16 -1.26
N TRP A 200 10.00 8.80 -2.16
CA TRP A 200 8.89 9.70 -1.87
C TRP A 200 7.51 9.05 -1.94
N HIS A 201 7.35 7.91 -2.62
CA HIS A 201 6.05 7.35 -2.99
C HIS A 201 5.56 6.35 -1.94
N TYR A 202 4.59 6.77 -1.13
CA TYR A 202 4.02 5.95 -0.07
C TYR A 202 2.53 5.69 -0.32
N ARG A 203 2.12 4.44 -0.10
CA ARG A 203 0.72 4.00 -0.19
C ARG A 203 0.19 3.66 1.19
N TYR A 204 -1.00 4.16 1.50
CA TYR A 204 -1.76 3.75 2.67
C TYR A 204 -2.38 2.37 2.43
N LEU A 205 -2.04 1.42 3.30
CA LEU A 205 -2.54 0.05 3.37
C LEU A 205 -3.39 -0.19 4.63
N GLY A 206 -3.36 0.74 5.58
CA GLY A 206 -3.90 0.55 6.93
C GLY A 206 -2.88 -0.11 7.85
N ARG A 207 -3.00 0.18 9.16
CA ARG A 207 -2.04 -0.29 10.18
C ARG A 207 -1.91 -1.82 10.27
N PRO A 208 -2.99 -2.62 10.18
CA PRO A 208 -2.86 -4.06 10.18
C PRO A 208 -2.01 -4.58 9.01
N ALA A 209 -2.20 -3.99 7.82
CA ALA A 209 -1.49 -4.42 6.62
C ALA A 209 0.00 -4.03 6.67
N THR A 210 0.35 -2.83 7.12
CA THR A 210 1.76 -2.46 7.28
C THR A 210 2.46 -3.23 8.38
N LEU A 211 1.75 -3.65 9.43
CA LEU A 211 2.28 -4.56 10.45
C LEU A 211 2.52 -5.96 9.87
N LEU A 212 1.55 -6.52 9.14
CA LEU A 212 1.68 -7.81 8.44
C LEU A 212 2.87 -7.79 7.47
N GLU A 213 2.98 -6.73 6.67
CA GLU A 213 4.07 -6.49 5.73
C GLU A 213 5.44 -6.52 6.41
N ARG A 214 5.58 -5.77 7.52
CA ARG A 214 6.84 -5.66 8.26
C ARG A 214 7.22 -6.99 8.92
N GLU A 215 6.26 -7.68 9.54
CA GLU A 215 6.49 -8.89 10.32
C GLU A 215 6.80 -10.12 9.47
N PHE A 216 6.22 -10.21 8.27
CA PHE A 216 6.27 -11.43 7.46
C PHE A 216 6.83 -11.21 6.05
N PHE A 217 6.52 -10.09 5.40
CA PHE A 217 6.88 -9.83 4.01
C PHE A 217 8.14 -8.95 3.84
N GLY A 218 8.90 -8.74 4.91
CA GLY A 218 10.18 -8.03 4.88
C GLY A 218 10.04 -6.52 4.65
N GLY A 219 8.87 -5.93 4.90
CA GLY A 219 8.62 -4.53 4.60
C GLY A 219 8.46 -4.24 3.11
N ILE A 220 8.07 -5.25 2.32
CA ILE A 220 7.88 -5.15 0.87
C ILE A 220 6.41 -5.38 0.53
N GLN A 221 5.65 -4.29 0.36
CA GLN A 221 4.22 -4.38 0.09
C GLN A 221 3.87 -5.21 -1.14
N GLN A 222 4.70 -5.25 -2.18
CA GLN A 222 4.39 -5.99 -3.40
C GLN A 222 4.25 -7.50 -3.13
N TYR A 223 5.12 -8.11 -2.32
CA TYR A 223 4.95 -9.52 -1.95
C TYR A 223 3.66 -9.76 -1.17
N MET A 224 3.34 -8.88 -0.22
CA MET A 224 2.12 -9.00 0.58
C MET A 224 0.86 -8.85 -0.29
N LEU A 225 0.81 -7.83 -1.13
CA LEU A 225 -0.35 -7.54 -1.97
C LEU A 225 -0.57 -8.61 -3.04
N THR A 226 0.50 -9.14 -3.64
CA THR A 226 0.40 -10.30 -4.55
C THR A 226 -0.12 -11.53 -3.82
N PHE A 227 0.38 -11.83 -2.62
CA PHE A 227 -0.13 -12.95 -1.81
C PHE A 227 -1.61 -12.79 -1.47
N LEU A 228 -2.03 -11.61 -0.99
CA LEU A 228 -3.43 -11.33 -0.66
C LEU A 228 -4.32 -11.39 -1.91
N HIS A 229 -3.83 -10.92 -3.07
CA HIS A 229 -4.56 -11.00 -4.33
C HIS A 229 -4.78 -12.45 -4.77
N GLU A 230 -3.75 -13.29 -4.71
CA GLU A 230 -3.81 -14.68 -5.16
C GLU A 230 -4.54 -15.60 -4.19
N GLN A 231 -4.33 -15.41 -2.88
CA GLN A 231 -4.79 -16.32 -1.83
C GLN A 231 -6.01 -15.78 -1.06
N GLY A 232 -6.43 -14.54 -1.29
CA GLY A 232 -7.50 -13.88 -0.54
C GLY A 232 -8.80 -14.67 -0.47
N ALA A 233 -9.23 -15.28 -1.59
CA ALA A 233 -10.44 -16.11 -1.61
C ALA A 233 -10.31 -17.36 -0.71
N ALA A 234 -9.15 -18.02 -0.72
CA ALA A 234 -8.89 -19.17 0.13
C ALA A 234 -8.83 -18.76 1.60
N LEU A 235 -8.17 -17.64 1.92
CA LEU A 235 -8.10 -17.08 3.27
C LEU A 235 -9.49 -16.75 3.81
N MET A 236 -10.33 -16.07 3.01
CA MET A 236 -11.71 -15.76 3.39
C MET A 236 -12.57 -17.01 3.59
N THR A 237 -12.41 -18.02 2.73
CA THR A 237 -13.12 -19.31 2.88
C THR A 237 -12.65 -20.04 4.14
N GLY A 238 -11.39 -19.85 4.53
CA GLY A 238 -10.80 -20.43 5.73
C GLY A 238 -11.35 -19.84 7.02
N LEU A 239 -11.91 -18.63 7.00
CA LEU A 239 -12.54 -17.99 8.16
C LEU A 239 -13.76 -18.80 8.63
N THR A 240 -13.86 -19.01 9.94
CA THR A 240 -15.00 -19.73 10.53
C THR A 240 -16.27 -18.90 10.51
N SER A 241 -17.43 -19.55 10.60
CA SER A 241 -18.75 -18.90 10.56
C SER A 241 -18.96 -17.88 11.69
N ALA A 242 -18.25 -18.02 12.81
CA ALA A 242 -18.31 -17.07 13.92
C ALA A 242 -17.60 -15.74 13.58
N SER A 243 -16.53 -15.78 12.80
CA SER A 243 -15.75 -14.60 12.39
C SER A 243 -16.32 -13.87 11.17
N GLN A 244 -17.25 -14.46 10.44
CA GLN A 244 -17.91 -13.82 9.28
C GLN A 244 -19.06 -12.89 9.69
N ALA A 245 -19.64 -13.07 10.88
CA ALA A 245 -20.77 -12.27 11.36
C ALA A 245 -20.37 -10.86 11.85
N ASP A 246 -19.12 -10.66 12.27
CA ASP A 246 -18.62 -9.36 12.74
C ASP A 246 -18.22 -8.41 11.60
N ALA A 247 -18.14 -8.91 10.36
CA ALA A 247 -17.78 -8.12 9.17
C ALA A 247 -18.98 -7.50 8.44
N ASP A 248 -20.21 -7.93 8.72
CA ASP A 248 -21.43 -7.54 7.97
C ASP A 248 -22.27 -6.46 8.68
N ASP A 249 -21.92 -6.08 9.93
CA ASP A 249 -22.71 -5.15 10.76
C ASP A 249 -22.23 -3.67 10.66
N GLY A 250 -21.49 -3.34 9.60
CA GLY A 250 -20.84 -2.03 9.38
C GLY A 250 -21.38 -1.21 8.20
N THR A 251 -22.57 -1.49 7.68
CA THR A 251 -23.23 -0.71 6.59
C THR A 251 -24.00 0.50 7.10
#